data_AF-A0A401Q3R0-F1
#
_entry.id   AF-A0A401Q3R0-F1
#
_cell.length_a   1.000
_cell.length_b   1.000
_cell.length_c   1.000
_cell.angle_alpha   90.00
_cell.angle_beta   90.00
_cell.angle_gamma   90.00
#
_symmetry.space_group_name_H-M   'P 1'
#
loop_
_entity.id
_entity.type
_entity.pdbx_description
1 polymer ?
#
loop_
_entity_poly.entity_id
_entity_poly.type
_entity_poly.pdbx_seq_one_letter_code
_entity_poly.pdbx_strand_id
1 'polypeptide(L)'
;MGQRQELSGALSNKEGELDNLQAQAKAIIHNTSPKGAEHIIRDLEDLRADWDTLRLRCEQDQRSLELGLHSVLESQSRAEQLEREVADLQHRLHSLDVQPSDENESEAELRNCLIARSSILAEEPRVEEFHLKLKELCSFPQNEERLSAKVLSVIQEYKRVKGQIGKRCSQLGVSLRCSFQEVLRVFQQWRSSTRNLLHLSLDTKDGALVRTHLHNIKDHLVRSNQLEVQLDRFKRLEEMLRSIYGEEQAAAFESELKEAVQQRTFLTDGLLQRRRELQVNCQDPTDHKLLLKKFEEWLKNEDRKLANILAAEGPRSSKGTKNRKQGLKVLESRVPHGQKMFEKLIGAEFISMNEEEKKLEDLRYRWLVYKTKLKEAGELSVSTVMWIYRSSISLNDASF
;
A
#
# COMPACT_ATOMS: atom_id res chain seq x y z
N MET A 1 -14.13 -28.52 53.85
CA MET A 1 -13.14 -28.37 54.94
C MET A 1 -13.75 -28.65 56.31
N GLY A 2 -14.86 -28.00 56.71
CA GLY A 2 -15.50 -28.22 58.02
C GLY A 2 -15.86 -29.68 58.34
N GLN A 3 -16.51 -30.38 57.41
CA GLN A 3 -16.90 -31.80 57.62
C GLN A 3 -15.71 -32.78 57.78
N ARG A 4 -14.52 -32.45 57.26
CA ARG A 4 -13.31 -33.28 57.45
C ARG A 4 -12.70 -33.10 58.84
N GLN A 5 -12.70 -31.87 59.35
CA GLN A 5 -12.26 -31.60 60.72
C GLN A 5 -13.22 -32.23 61.74
N GLU A 6 -14.52 -32.23 61.44
CA GLU A 6 -15.53 -32.91 62.25
C GLU A 6 -15.35 -34.43 62.27
N LEU A 7 -15.12 -35.07 61.12
CA LEU A 7 -14.85 -36.52 61.04
C LEU A 7 -13.56 -36.90 61.76
N SER A 8 -12.48 -36.13 61.57
CA SER A 8 -11.21 -36.35 62.28
C SER A 8 -11.37 -36.17 63.79
N GLY A 9 -12.16 -35.18 64.23
CA GLY A 9 -12.47 -34.95 65.64
C GLY A 9 -13.33 -36.07 66.24
N ALA A 10 -14.32 -36.56 65.49
CA ALA A 10 -15.16 -37.69 65.90
C ALA A 10 -14.36 -38.99 66.01
N LEU A 11 -13.43 -39.25 65.08
CA LEU A 11 -12.55 -40.43 65.14
C LEU A 11 -11.63 -40.37 66.36
N SER A 12 -11.02 -39.20 66.62
CA SER A 12 -10.16 -38.99 67.80
C SER A 12 -10.93 -39.15 69.11
N ASN A 13 -12.17 -38.64 69.18
CA ASN A 13 -13.02 -38.81 70.36
C ASN A 13 -13.40 -40.28 70.59
N LYS A 14 -13.75 -41.02 69.52
CA LYS A 14 -14.10 -42.44 69.60
C LYS A 14 -12.91 -43.34 69.95
N GLU A 15 -11.69 -42.98 69.52
CA GLU A 15 -10.46 -43.61 70.00
C GLU A 15 -10.32 -43.47 71.52
N GLY A 16 -10.49 -42.25 72.04
CA GLY A 16 -10.39 -41.99 73.48
C GLY A 16 -11.47 -42.70 74.30
N GLU A 17 -12.69 -42.85 73.77
CA GLU A 17 -13.75 -43.66 74.40
C GLU A 17 -13.37 -45.15 74.46
N LEU A 18 -12.76 -45.69 73.40
CA LEU A 18 -12.31 -47.09 73.34
C LEU A 18 -11.15 -47.36 74.32
N ASP A 19 -10.17 -46.47 74.38
CA ASP A 19 -9.03 -46.59 75.31
C ASP A 19 -9.49 -46.53 76.78
N ASN A 20 -10.48 -45.68 77.09
CA ASN A 20 -11.10 -45.61 78.41
C ASN A 20 -11.86 -46.90 78.77
N LEU A 21 -12.64 -47.46 77.83
CA LEU A 21 -13.31 -48.75 78.02
C LEU A 21 -12.30 -49.88 78.27
N GLN A 22 -11.19 -49.88 77.54
CA GLN A 22 -10.13 -50.88 77.68
C GLN A 22 -9.42 -50.77 79.04
N ALA A 23 -9.22 -49.55 79.56
CA ALA A 23 -8.68 -49.31 80.91
C ALA A 23 -9.65 -49.79 82.01
N GLN A 24 -10.94 -49.52 81.87
CA GLN A 24 -11.97 -49.97 82.82
C GLN A 24 -12.12 -51.49 82.82
N ALA A 25 -12.13 -52.11 81.64
CA ALA A 25 -12.25 -53.56 81.52
C ALA A 25 -11.07 -54.32 82.15
N LYS A 26 -9.84 -53.77 82.07
CA LYS A 26 -8.67 -54.31 82.79
C LYS A 26 -8.88 -54.37 84.31
N ALA A 27 -9.52 -53.36 84.90
CA ALA A 27 -9.82 -53.34 86.34
C ALA A 27 -10.90 -54.37 86.73
N ILE A 28 -11.83 -54.68 85.81
CA ILE A 28 -12.93 -55.64 86.02
C ILE A 28 -12.46 -57.10 85.84
N ILE A 29 -11.54 -57.34 84.90
CA ILE A 29 -10.96 -58.67 84.62
C ILE A 29 -10.32 -59.29 85.88
N HIS A 30 -9.66 -58.49 86.73
CA HIS A 30 -9.07 -58.97 87.98
C HIS A 30 -10.09 -59.41 89.05
N ASN A 31 -11.34 -58.97 88.94
CA ASN A 31 -12.40 -59.18 89.92
C ASN A 31 -13.53 -60.09 89.42
N THR A 32 -13.35 -60.73 88.25
CA THR A 32 -14.36 -61.59 87.61
C THR A 32 -13.89 -63.04 87.50
N SER A 33 -14.83 -63.97 87.25
CA SER A 33 -14.50 -65.39 87.06
C SER A 33 -13.62 -65.62 85.82
N PRO A 34 -12.81 -66.69 85.75
CA PRO A 34 -11.92 -66.95 84.61
C PRO A 34 -12.62 -66.96 83.25
N LYS A 35 -13.79 -67.60 83.15
CA LYS A 35 -14.61 -67.59 81.91
C LYS A 35 -15.17 -66.21 81.56
N GLY A 36 -15.50 -65.40 82.57
CA GLY A 36 -15.96 -64.02 82.37
C GLY A 36 -14.84 -63.11 81.89
N ALA A 37 -13.63 -63.27 82.45
CA ALA A 37 -12.44 -62.59 82.00
C ALA A 37 -12.10 -62.92 80.53
N GLU A 38 -12.16 -64.19 80.13
CA GLU A 38 -11.96 -64.60 78.73
C GLU A 38 -12.99 -63.98 77.77
N HIS A 39 -14.25 -63.86 78.18
CA HIS A 39 -15.29 -63.22 77.36
C HIS A 39 -15.03 -61.72 77.18
N ILE A 40 -14.69 -61.02 78.26
CA ILE A 40 -14.37 -59.58 78.22
C ILE A 40 -13.13 -59.34 77.34
N ILE A 41 -12.10 -60.19 77.45
CA ILE A 41 -10.90 -60.10 76.61
C ILE A 41 -11.27 -60.25 75.13
N ARG A 42 -12.06 -61.28 74.78
CA ARG A 42 -12.50 -61.50 73.39
C ARG A 42 -13.31 -60.33 72.84
N ASP A 43 -14.28 -59.83 73.60
CA ASP A 43 -15.11 -58.70 73.15
C ASP A 43 -14.27 -57.43 72.94
N LEU A 44 -13.23 -57.19 73.75
CA LEU A 44 -12.31 -56.08 73.56
C LEU A 44 -11.42 -56.26 72.33
N GLU A 45 -10.98 -57.49 72.05
CA GLU A 45 -10.20 -57.83 70.85
C GLU A 45 -11.05 -57.62 69.58
N ASP A 46 -12.30 -58.11 69.59
CA ASP A 46 -13.25 -57.92 68.49
C ASP A 46 -13.57 -56.43 68.28
N LEU A 47 -13.83 -55.67 69.35
CA LEU A 47 -14.10 -54.24 69.28
C LEU A 47 -12.90 -53.44 68.76
N ARG A 48 -11.67 -53.83 69.14
CA ARG A 48 -10.45 -53.19 68.61
C ARG A 48 -10.27 -53.49 67.13
N ALA A 49 -10.53 -54.72 66.70
CA ALA A 49 -10.46 -55.13 65.29
C ALA A 49 -11.51 -54.39 64.43
N ASP A 50 -12.74 -54.26 64.92
CA ASP A 50 -13.81 -53.51 64.25
C ASP A 50 -13.47 -52.02 64.15
N TRP A 51 -12.89 -51.45 65.19
CA TRP A 51 -12.44 -50.05 65.20
C TRP A 51 -11.29 -49.80 64.22
N ASP A 52 -10.26 -50.64 64.21
CA ASP A 52 -9.15 -50.54 63.27
C ASP A 52 -9.64 -50.68 61.82
N THR A 53 -10.61 -51.58 61.58
CA THR A 53 -11.28 -51.74 60.29
C THR A 53 -12.04 -50.48 59.86
N LEU A 54 -12.81 -49.88 60.77
CA LEU A 54 -13.54 -48.63 60.51
C LEU A 54 -12.58 -47.47 60.22
N ARG A 55 -11.50 -47.33 61.02
CA ARG A 55 -10.48 -46.28 60.83
C ARG A 55 -9.84 -46.40 59.45
N LEU A 56 -9.39 -47.59 59.07
CA LEU A 56 -8.78 -47.85 57.76
C LEU A 56 -9.73 -47.51 56.61
N ARG A 57 -11.01 -47.85 56.75
CA ARG A 57 -12.03 -47.54 55.73
C ARG A 57 -12.29 -46.04 55.62
N CYS A 58 -12.39 -45.33 56.73
CA CYS A 58 -12.51 -43.87 56.74
C CYS A 58 -11.31 -43.18 56.09
N GLU A 59 -10.08 -43.65 56.36
CA GLU A 59 -8.89 -43.12 55.70
C GLU A 59 -8.89 -43.38 54.19
N GLN A 60 -9.32 -44.57 53.76
CA GLN A 60 -9.41 -44.92 52.35
C GLN A 60 -10.46 -44.10 51.61
N ASP A 61 -11.63 -43.91 52.21
CA ASP A 61 -12.70 -43.09 51.65
C ASP A 61 -12.27 -41.62 51.58
N GLN A 62 -11.56 -41.12 52.60
CA GLN A 62 -11.01 -39.78 52.63
C GLN A 62 -9.96 -39.55 51.53
N ARG A 63 -9.05 -40.49 51.30
CA ARG A 63 -8.09 -40.43 50.18
C ARG A 63 -8.80 -40.47 48.83
N SER A 64 -9.83 -41.31 48.69
CA SER A 64 -10.61 -41.41 47.44
C SER A 64 -11.37 -40.12 47.14
N LEU A 65 -11.94 -39.48 48.17
CA LEU A 65 -12.58 -38.17 48.07
C LEU A 65 -11.58 -37.06 47.70
N GLU A 66 -10.36 -37.08 48.26
CA GLU A 66 -9.32 -36.11 47.89
C GLU A 66 -8.88 -36.24 46.43
N LEU A 67 -8.65 -37.47 45.97
CA LEU A 67 -8.31 -37.73 44.57
C LEU A 67 -9.43 -37.30 43.64
N GLY A 68 -10.69 -37.60 44.00
CA GLY A 68 -11.87 -37.15 43.25
C GLY A 68 -11.99 -35.62 43.21
N LEU A 69 -11.82 -34.94 44.34
CA LEU A 69 -11.87 -33.48 44.41
C LEU A 69 -10.76 -32.84 43.57
N HIS A 70 -9.54 -33.36 43.63
CA HIS A 70 -8.42 -32.84 42.83
C HIS A 70 -8.68 -33.01 41.34
N SER A 71 -9.16 -34.18 40.92
CA SER A 71 -9.55 -34.45 39.53
C SER A 71 -10.65 -33.51 39.03
N VAL A 72 -11.65 -33.20 39.86
CA VAL A 72 -12.74 -32.27 39.51
C VAL A 72 -12.23 -30.84 39.37
N LEU A 73 -11.36 -30.39 40.28
CA LEU A 73 -10.76 -29.05 40.21
C LEU A 73 -9.88 -28.91 38.96
N GLU A 74 -9.12 -29.94 38.62
CA GLU A 74 -8.30 -29.97 37.40
C GLU A 74 -9.17 -29.92 36.14
N SER A 75 -10.24 -30.71 36.07
CA SER A 75 -11.18 -30.66 34.93
C SER A 75 -11.88 -29.30 34.81
N GLN A 76 -12.24 -28.67 35.93
CA GLN A 76 -12.82 -27.34 35.93
C GLN A 76 -11.85 -26.29 35.40
N SER A 77 -10.59 -26.32 35.86
CA SER A 77 -9.55 -25.39 35.37
C SER A 77 -9.29 -25.56 33.88
N ARG A 78 -9.26 -26.81 33.38
CA ARG A 78 -9.15 -27.12 31.95
C ARG A 78 -10.33 -26.58 31.15
N ALA A 79 -11.56 -26.72 31.65
CA ALA A 79 -12.75 -26.20 31.01
C ALA A 79 -12.74 -24.66 30.92
N GLU A 80 -12.39 -23.96 31.99
CA GLU A 80 -12.27 -22.50 32.03
C GLU A 80 -11.18 -21.97 31.07
N GLN A 81 -10.08 -22.69 30.94
CA GLN A 81 -9.04 -22.38 29.96
C GLN A 81 -9.55 -22.53 28.52
N LEU A 82 -10.25 -23.64 28.22
CA LEU A 82 -10.81 -23.86 26.89
C LEU A 82 -11.89 -22.83 26.54
N GLU A 83 -12.72 -22.40 27.50
CA GLU A 83 -13.69 -21.33 27.27
C GLU A 83 -13.03 -20.01 26.88
N ARG A 84 -11.93 -19.64 27.53
CA ARG A 84 -11.15 -18.45 27.19
C ARG A 84 -10.55 -18.56 25.79
N GLU A 85 -9.98 -19.72 25.46
CA GLU A 85 -9.43 -19.98 24.13
C GLU A 85 -10.50 -19.93 23.03
N VAL A 86 -11.71 -20.46 23.28
CA VAL A 86 -12.83 -20.38 22.34
C VAL A 86 -13.27 -18.93 22.14
N ALA A 87 -13.40 -18.16 23.22
CA ALA A 87 -13.82 -16.76 23.14
C ALA A 87 -12.81 -15.90 22.37
N ASP A 88 -11.51 -16.14 22.57
CA ASP A 88 -10.46 -15.44 21.83
C ASP A 88 -10.49 -15.79 20.32
N LEU A 89 -10.66 -17.06 19.96
CA LEU A 89 -10.81 -17.43 18.54
C LEU A 89 -12.07 -16.79 17.94
N GLN A 90 -13.20 -16.81 18.64
CA GLN A 90 -14.44 -16.15 18.19
C GLN A 90 -14.22 -14.66 17.93
N HIS A 91 -13.54 -13.95 18.82
CA HIS A 91 -13.23 -12.53 18.64
C HIS A 91 -12.37 -12.29 17.39
N ARG A 92 -11.34 -13.12 17.17
CA ARG A 92 -10.49 -13.02 15.97
C ARG A 92 -11.23 -13.37 14.68
N LEU A 93 -12.14 -14.34 14.73
CA LEU A 93 -12.98 -14.67 13.57
C LEU A 93 -13.92 -13.53 13.22
N HIS A 94 -14.48 -12.85 14.22
CA HIS A 94 -15.36 -11.71 14.00
C HIS A 94 -14.61 -10.51 13.37
N SER A 95 -13.36 -10.26 13.77
CA SER A 95 -12.55 -9.20 13.15
C SER A 95 -12.09 -9.52 11.73
N LEU A 96 -11.98 -10.80 11.39
CA LEU A 96 -11.60 -11.28 10.05
C LEU A 96 -12.81 -11.47 9.11
N ASP A 97 -14.04 -11.36 9.60
CA ASP A 97 -15.24 -11.50 8.79
C ASP A 97 -15.38 -10.29 7.86
N VAL A 98 -14.76 -10.39 6.68
CA VAL A 98 -14.73 -9.33 5.67
C VAL A 98 -16.13 -9.17 5.07
N GLN A 99 -16.84 -8.14 5.50
CA GLN A 99 -18.03 -7.66 4.81
C GLN A 99 -17.66 -7.19 3.40
N PRO A 100 -18.51 -7.42 2.39
CA PRO A 100 -18.28 -6.90 1.05
C PRO A 100 -18.24 -5.37 1.11
N SER A 101 -17.09 -4.78 0.76
CA SER A 101 -16.99 -3.33 0.58
C SER A 101 -17.51 -2.98 -0.82
N ASP A 102 -18.39 -1.98 -0.89
CA ASP A 102 -18.95 -1.45 -2.15
C ASP A 102 -17.97 -0.49 -2.87
N GLU A 103 -16.82 -0.16 -2.26
CA GLU A 103 -15.94 0.90 -2.75
C GLU A 103 -14.64 0.38 -3.38
N ASN A 104 -14.71 0.18 -4.70
CA ASN A 104 -13.77 0.49 -5.80
C ASN A 104 -12.23 0.52 -5.64
N GLU A 105 -11.61 0.15 -4.54
CA GLU A 105 -10.14 0.00 -4.45
C GLU A 105 -9.73 -1.47 -4.54
N SER A 106 -9.90 -2.05 -5.74
CA SER A 106 -9.61 -3.48 -6.00
C SER A 106 -8.23 -3.97 -5.53
N GLU A 107 -7.20 -3.11 -5.48
CA GLU A 107 -5.87 -3.47 -4.99
C GLU A 107 -5.74 -3.47 -3.46
N ALA A 108 -6.32 -2.48 -2.79
CA ALA A 108 -6.36 -2.45 -1.32
C ALA A 108 -7.24 -3.58 -0.81
N GLU A 109 -8.34 -3.85 -1.50
CA GLU A 109 -9.25 -4.96 -1.20
C GLU A 109 -8.57 -6.32 -1.41
N LEU A 110 -7.75 -6.46 -2.46
CA LEU A 110 -6.91 -7.64 -2.69
C LEU A 110 -5.93 -7.86 -1.53
N ARG A 111 -5.21 -6.81 -1.11
CA ARG A 111 -4.25 -6.86 0.00
C ARG A 111 -4.96 -7.28 1.29
N ASN A 112 -6.10 -6.68 1.59
CA ASN A 112 -6.88 -7.00 2.78
C ASN A 112 -7.40 -8.44 2.75
N CYS A 113 -7.89 -8.95 1.61
CA CYS A 113 -8.31 -10.35 1.47
C CYS A 113 -7.14 -11.31 1.71
N LEU A 114 -5.95 -10.99 1.18
CA LEU A 114 -4.75 -11.81 1.35
C LEU A 114 -4.26 -11.83 2.79
N ILE A 115 -4.26 -10.69 3.47
CA ILE A 115 -3.92 -10.60 4.91
C ILE A 115 -4.93 -11.39 5.74
N ALA A 116 -6.23 -11.27 5.44
CA ALA A 116 -7.26 -12.05 6.12
C ALA A 116 -7.07 -13.56 5.87
N ARG A 117 -6.71 -13.94 4.63
CA ARG A 117 -6.40 -15.34 4.26
C ARG A 117 -5.18 -15.89 5.01
N SER A 118 -4.09 -15.13 5.12
CA SER A 118 -2.94 -15.60 5.91
C SER A 118 -3.28 -15.72 7.39
N SER A 119 -4.06 -14.77 7.92
CA SER A 119 -4.46 -14.75 9.33
C SER A 119 -5.40 -15.91 9.69
N ILE A 120 -6.34 -16.27 8.82
CA ILE A 120 -7.24 -17.42 9.05
C ILE A 120 -6.50 -18.75 8.89
N LEU A 121 -5.52 -18.85 7.99
CA LEU A 121 -4.69 -20.05 7.86
C LEU A 121 -3.76 -20.24 9.06
N ALA A 122 -3.27 -19.16 9.67
CA ALA A 122 -2.45 -19.24 10.89
C ALA A 122 -3.19 -19.86 12.09
N GLU A 123 -4.53 -19.79 12.12
CA GLU A 123 -5.35 -20.42 13.17
C GLU A 123 -5.65 -21.90 12.94
N GLU A 124 -5.29 -22.46 11.78
CA GLU A 124 -5.58 -23.87 11.43
C GLU A 124 -5.08 -24.86 12.50
N PRO A 125 -3.85 -24.75 13.04
CA PRO A 125 -3.36 -25.65 14.09
C PRO A 125 -4.19 -25.58 15.39
N ARG A 126 -4.66 -24.38 15.76
CA ARG A 126 -5.49 -24.19 16.96
C ARG A 126 -6.87 -24.82 16.79
N VAL A 127 -7.43 -24.76 15.59
CA VAL A 127 -8.71 -25.40 15.25
C VAL A 127 -8.57 -26.92 15.23
N GLU A 128 -7.45 -27.45 14.75
CA GLU A 128 -7.12 -28.88 14.84
C GLU A 128 -7.01 -29.34 16.30
N GLU A 129 -6.39 -28.54 17.17
CA GLU A 129 -6.33 -28.80 18.61
C GLU A 129 -7.72 -28.81 19.24
N PHE A 130 -8.59 -27.86 18.89
CA PHE A 130 -10.00 -27.87 19.33
C PHE A 130 -10.77 -29.10 18.85
N HIS A 131 -10.48 -29.60 17.64
CA HIS A 131 -11.05 -30.85 17.15
C HIS A 131 -10.62 -32.07 17.99
N LEU A 132 -9.38 -32.09 18.49
CA LEU A 132 -8.90 -33.15 19.40
C LEU A 132 -9.55 -33.02 20.78
N LYS A 133 -9.52 -31.82 21.38
CA LYS A 133 -10.15 -31.52 22.67
C LYS A 133 -11.65 -31.86 22.65
N LEU A 134 -12.34 -31.58 21.55
CA LEU A 134 -13.75 -31.93 21.39
C LEU A 134 -14.00 -33.45 21.42
N LYS A 135 -13.13 -34.26 20.81
CA LYS A 135 -13.25 -35.73 20.86
C LYS A 135 -13.08 -36.26 22.29
N GLU A 136 -12.15 -35.68 23.04
CA GLU A 136 -11.97 -35.99 24.46
C GLU A 136 -13.21 -35.63 25.27
N LEU A 137 -13.77 -34.43 25.06
CA LEU A 137 -14.99 -34.00 25.77
C LEU A 137 -16.22 -34.88 25.44
N CYS A 138 -16.33 -35.37 24.21
CA CYS A 138 -17.42 -36.29 23.86
C CYS A 138 -17.29 -37.67 24.52
N SER A 139 -16.12 -38.01 25.09
CA SER A 139 -15.89 -39.30 25.77
C SER A 139 -16.25 -39.29 27.26
N PHE A 140 -16.48 -38.11 27.86
CA PHE A 140 -16.81 -37.95 29.30
C PHE A 140 -18.12 -37.15 29.50
N PRO A 141 -19.29 -37.81 29.60
CA PRO A 141 -20.59 -37.13 29.50
C PRO A 141 -21.03 -36.26 30.70
N GLN A 142 -20.19 -36.00 31.70
CA GLN A 142 -20.58 -35.21 32.88
C GLN A 142 -20.34 -33.71 32.62
N ASN A 143 -21.40 -32.92 32.38
CA ASN A 143 -21.39 -31.45 32.21
C ASN A 143 -20.70 -30.85 30.95
N GLU A 144 -20.29 -31.66 29.96
CA GLU A 144 -19.50 -31.19 28.82
C GLU A 144 -20.31 -30.81 27.56
N GLU A 145 -21.65 -30.95 27.56
CA GLU A 145 -22.50 -30.65 26.39
C GLU A 145 -22.50 -29.17 25.98
N ARG A 146 -22.52 -28.25 26.94
CA ARG A 146 -22.52 -26.81 26.64
C ARG A 146 -21.17 -26.33 26.09
N LEU A 147 -20.07 -26.85 26.63
CA LEU A 147 -18.72 -26.49 26.19
C LEU A 147 -18.42 -27.11 24.82
N SER A 148 -18.76 -28.37 24.61
CA SER A 148 -18.65 -29.04 23.31
C SER A 148 -19.48 -28.33 22.23
N ALA A 149 -20.70 -27.86 22.55
CA ALA A 149 -21.50 -27.04 21.64
C ALA A 149 -20.82 -25.70 21.28
N LYS A 150 -20.21 -25.00 22.26
CA LYS A 150 -19.44 -23.77 21.99
C LYS A 150 -18.22 -24.04 21.10
N VAL A 151 -17.47 -25.11 21.37
CA VAL A 151 -16.29 -25.53 20.59
C VAL A 151 -16.71 -25.88 19.16
N LEU A 152 -17.78 -26.66 19.00
CA LEU A 152 -18.34 -26.97 17.69
C LEU A 152 -18.76 -25.71 16.92
N SER A 153 -19.42 -24.77 17.60
CA SER A 153 -19.83 -23.50 17.00
C SER A 153 -18.64 -22.71 16.49
N VAL A 154 -17.58 -22.51 17.28
CA VAL A 154 -16.41 -21.74 16.81
C VAL A 154 -15.67 -22.44 15.66
N ILE A 155 -15.63 -23.78 15.65
CA ILE A 155 -15.06 -24.55 14.54
C ILE A 155 -15.88 -24.34 13.25
N GLN A 156 -17.21 -24.35 13.35
CA GLN A 156 -18.10 -24.09 12.21
C GLN A 156 -17.94 -22.65 11.69
N GLU A 157 -17.87 -21.68 12.60
CA GLU A 157 -17.61 -20.27 12.28
C GLU A 157 -16.27 -20.11 11.57
N TYR A 158 -15.20 -20.77 12.05
CA TYR A 158 -13.90 -20.80 11.38
C TYR A 158 -14.02 -21.31 9.95
N LYS A 159 -14.70 -22.44 9.74
CA LYS A 159 -14.90 -23.03 8.40
C LYS A 159 -15.70 -22.09 7.50
N ARG A 160 -16.71 -21.41 8.04
CA ARG A 160 -17.50 -20.40 7.31
C ARG A 160 -16.62 -19.24 6.86
N VAL A 161 -15.91 -18.61 7.80
CA VAL A 161 -15.03 -17.45 7.53
C VAL A 161 -13.91 -17.82 6.56
N LYS A 162 -13.24 -18.97 6.75
CA LYS A 162 -12.23 -19.50 5.81
C LYS A 162 -12.81 -19.67 4.40
N GLY A 163 -14.01 -20.24 4.29
CA GLY A 163 -14.71 -20.39 3.01
C GLY A 163 -15.09 -19.05 2.37
N GLN A 164 -15.57 -18.09 3.16
CA GLN A 164 -15.93 -16.74 2.69
C GLN A 164 -14.70 -15.99 2.16
N ILE A 165 -13.59 -15.98 2.92
CA ILE A 165 -12.33 -15.36 2.50
C ILE A 165 -11.79 -16.04 1.24
N GLY A 166 -11.79 -17.37 1.20
CA GLY A 166 -11.36 -18.14 0.02
C GLY A 166 -12.19 -17.80 -1.24
N LYS A 167 -13.52 -17.71 -1.10
CA LYS A 167 -14.42 -17.29 -2.18
C LYS A 167 -14.13 -15.87 -2.63
N ARG A 168 -13.95 -14.92 -1.71
CA ARG A 168 -13.67 -13.51 -2.03
C ARG A 168 -12.34 -13.36 -2.77
N CYS A 169 -11.28 -14.02 -2.30
CA CYS A 169 -9.98 -13.97 -2.96
C CYS A 169 -10.03 -14.61 -4.35
N SER A 170 -10.83 -15.67 -4.55
CA SER A 170 -11.05 -16.27 -5.87
C SER A 170 -11.78 -15.32 -6.83
N GLN A 171 -12.83 -14.63 -6.35
CA GLN A 171 -13.58 -13.63 -7.12
C GLN A 171 -12.70 -12.45 -7.54
N LEU A 172 -11.88 -11.94 -6.61
CA LEU A 172 -10.92 -10.88 -6.89
C LEU A 172 -9.86 -11.34 -7.90
N GLY A 173 -9.40 -12.58 -7.80
CA GLY A 173 -8.53 -13.21 -8.81
C GLY A 173 -9.17 -13.20 -10.20
N VAL A 174 -10.40 -13.70 -10.34
CA VAL A 174 -11.11 -13.69 -11.63
C VAL A 174 -11.28 -12.28 -12.18
N SER A 175 -11.71 -11.33 -11.36
CA SER A 175 -11.86 -9.92 -11.77
C SER A 175 -10.53 -9.33 -12.27
N LEU A 176 -9.44 -9.61 -11.56
CA LEU A 176 -8.11 -9.14 -11.93
C LEU A 176 -7.63 -9.78 -13.23
N ARG A 177 -7.84 -11.09 -13.44
CA ARG A 177 -7.53 -11.75 -14.72
C ARG A 177 -8.33 -11.14 -15.87
N CYS A 178 -9.61 -10.88 -15.70
CA CYS A 178 -10.44 -10.21 -16.70
C CYS A 178 -9.89 -8.82 -17.05
N SER A 179 -9.54 -8.03 -16.03
CA SER A 179 -8.95 -6.70 -16.24
C SER A 179 -7.61 -6.76 -16.98
N PHE A 180 -6.78 -7.76 -16.69
CA PHE A 180 -5.51 -7.97 -17.37
C PHE A 180 -5.70 -8.39 -18.83
N GLN A 181 -6.65 -9.29 -19.09
CA GLN A 181 -6.97 -9.71 -20.46
C GLN A 181 -7.48 -8.56 -21.33
N GLU A 182 -8.23 -7.62 -20.75
CA GLU A 182 -8.64 -6.42 -21.46
C GLU A 182 -7.44 -5.52 -21.81
N VAL A 183 -6.48 -5.35 -20.89
CA VAL A 183 -5.23 -4.62 -21.18
C VAL A 183 -4.42 -5.33 -22.26
N LEU A 184 -4.32 -6.66 -22.22
CA LEU A 184 -3.66 -7.44 -23.27
C LEU A 184 -4.36 -7.28 -24.62
N ARG A 185 -5.69 -7.25 -24.66
CA ARG A 185 -6.46 -7.02 -25.89
C ARG A 185 -6.13 -5.66 -26.52
N VAL A 186 -6.12 -4.60 -25.71
CA VAL A 186 -5.73 -3.24 -26.15
C VAL A 186 -4.27 -3.23 -26.62
N PHE A 187 -3.38 -3.90 -25.89
CA PHE A 187 -1.98 -4.05 -26.27
C PHE A 187 -1.83 -4.75 -27.63
N GLN A 188 -2.52 -5.86 -27.89
CA GLN A 188 -2.41 -6.56 -29.18
C GLN A 188 -2.92 -5.72 -30.35
N GLN A 189 -3.99 -4.92 -30.14
CA GLN A 189 -4.49 -3.99 -31.14
C GLN A 189 -3.47 -2.88 -31.43
N TRP A 190 -2.87 -2.30 -30.38
CA TRP A 190 -1.81 -1.31 -30.51
C TRP A 190 -0.58 -1.90 -31.21
N ARG A 191 -0.14 -3.10 -30.81
CA ARG A 191 1.01 -3.82 -31.37
C ARG A 191 0.87 -4.01 -32.88
N SER A 192 -0.28 -4.53 -33.31
CA SER A 192 -0.56 -4.79 -34.73
C SER A 192 -0.57 -3.48 -35.53
N SER A 193 -1.25 -2.46 -35.01
CA SER A 193 -1.32 -1.14 -35.64
C SER A 193 0.05 -0.45 -35.73
N THR A 194 0.85 -0.54 -34.66
CA THR A 194 2.22 0.01 -34.61
C THR A 194 3.15 -0.69 -35.59
N ARG A 195 3.07 -2.02 -35.72
CA ARG A 195 3.85 -2.75 -36.74
C ARG A 195 3.51 -2.29 -38.15
N ASN A 196 2.22 -2.18 -38.47
CA ASN A 196 1.79 -1.68 -39.77
C ASN A 196 2.32 -0.25 -40.04
N LEU A 197 2.31 0.60 -39.01
CA LEU A 197 2.86 1.96 -39.10
C LEU A 197 4.39 1.94 -39.37
N LEU A 198 5.14 1.10 -38.68
CA LEU A 198 6.60 0.98 -38.86
C LEU A 198 6.99 0.40 -40.23
N HIS A 199 6.18 -0.51 -40.78
CA HIS A 199 6.42 -1.12 -42.09
C HIS A 199 5.94 -0.28 -43.27
N LEU A 200 5.23 0.82 -43.03
CA LEU A 200 4.73 1.67 -44.11
C LEU A 200 5.90 2.38 -44.82
N SER A 201 6.11 2.02 -46.09
CA SER A 201 7.01 2.73 -46.99
C SER A 201 6.38 4.07 -47.38
N LEU A 202 7.10 5.17 -47.15
CA LEU A 202 6.63 6.53 -47.42
C LEU A 202 7.45 7.14 -48.55
N ASP A 203 6.80 7.83 -49.46
CA ASP A 203 7.49 8.78 -50.34
C ASP A 203 7.91 10.00 -49.50
N THR A 204 9.21 10.15 -49.30
CA THR A 204 9.80 11.20 -48.46
C THR A 204 9.68 12.59 -49.07
N LYS A 205 9.19 12.71 -50.31
CA LYS A 205 8.99 13.99 -50.99
C LYS A 205 7.65 14.67 -50.66
N ASP A 206 6.66 13.93 -50.16
CA ASP A 206 5.36 14.50 -49.77
C ASP A 206 5.36 14.89 -48.29
N GLY A 207 5.62 16.18 -48.04
CA GLY A 207 5.63 16.75 -46.69
C GLY A 207 4.27 16.73 -45.98
N ALA A 208 3.13 16.54 -46.67
CA ALA A 208 1.84 16.36 -46.02
C ALA A 208 1.69 14.92 -45.50
N LEU A 209 2.07 13.92 -46.28
CA LEU A 209 2.07 12.52 -45.86
C LEU A 209 3.01 12.27 -44.67
N VAL A 210 4.21 12.85 -44.69
CA VAL A 210 5.14 12.66 -43.56
C VAL A 210 4.66 13.37 -42.29
N ARG A 211 4.03 14.55 -42.39
CA ARG A 211 3.42 15.21 -41.22
C ARG A 211 2.31 14.37 -40.59
N THR A 212 1.43 13.78 -41.39
CA THR A 212 0.39 12.86 -40.91
C THR A 212 1.00 11.62 -40.26
N HIS A 213 2.05 11.05 -40.86
CA HIS A 213 2.73 9.90 -40.28
C HIS A 213 3.42 10.22 -38.95
N LEU A 214 4.08 11.37 -38.83
CA LEU A 214 4.67 11.84 -37.57
C LEU A 214 3.61 12.07 -36.49
N HIS A 215 2.43 12.58 -36.86
CA HIS A 215 1.30 12.72 -35.95
C HIS A 215 0.82 11.34 -35.44
N ASN A 216 0.63 10.38 -36.36
CA ASN A 216 0.26 9.01 -35.98
C ASN A 216 1.31 8.37 -35.06
N ILE A 217 2.61 8.54 -35.33
CA ILE A 217 3.67 8.06 -34.43
C ILE A 217 3.52 8.67 -33.04
N LYS A 218 3.26 9.98 -32.94
CA LYS A 218 3.05 10.65 -31.64
C LYS A 218 1.87 10.06 -30.89
N ASP A 219 0.74 9.82 -31.55
CA ASP A 219 -0.44 9.23 -30.93
C ASP A 219 -0.18 7.80 -30.44
N HIS A 220 0.55 7.01 -31.23
CA HIS A 220 0.97 5.66 -30.83
C HIS A 220 1.93 5.66 -29.63
N LEU A 221 2.80 6.67 -29.50
CA LEU A 221 3.67 6.84 -28.33
C LEU A 221 2.87 7.23 -27.08
N VAL A 222 1.85 8.09 -27.21
CA VAL A 222 0.94 8.41 -26.09
C VAL A 222 0.21 7.15 -25.61
N ARG A 223 -0.33 6.35 -26.53
CA ARG A 223 -0.97 5.07 -26.19
C ARG A 223 0.00 4.06 -25.58
N SER A 224 1.25 4.02 -26.04
CA SER A 224 2.31 3.21 -25.44
C SER A 224 2.55 3.57 -23.97
N ASN A 225 2.58 4.86 -23.63
CA ASN A 225 2.78 5.31 -22.25
C ASN A 225 1.57 4.96 -21.38
N GLN A 226 0.35 5.04 -21.92
CA GLN A 226 -0.86 4.59 -21.19
C GLN A 226 -0.79 3.09 -20.90
N LEU A 227 -0.38 2.28 -21.87
CA LEU A 227 -0.16 0.84 -21.69
C LEU A 227 0.93 0.54 -20.66
N GLU A 228 2.03 1.31 -20.64
CA GLU A 228 3.09 1.20 -19.64
C GLU A 228 2.56 1.36 -18.22
N VAL A 229 1.79 2.42 -17.96
CA VAL A 229 1.17 2.65 -16.64
C VAL A 229 0.29 1.48 -16.21
N GLN A 230 -0.50 0.91 -17.14
CA GLN A 230 -1.34 -0.25 -16.84
C GLN A 230 -0.53 -1.53 -16.61
N LEU A 231 0.51 -1.80 -17.40
CA LEU A 231 1.36 -2.98 -17.22
C LEU A 231 2.18 -2.89 -15.92
N ASP A 232 2.69 -1.70 -15.57
CA ASP A 232 3.42 -1.48 -14.32
C ASP A 232 2.53 -1.64 -13.09
N ARG A 233 1.24 -1.32 -13.21
CA ARG A 233 0.25 -1.67 -12.18
C ARG A 233 0.23 -3.17 -11.93
N PHE A 234 0.15 -4.00 -12.97
CA PHE A 234 0.16 -5.46 -12.81
C PHE A 234 1.49 -6.02 -12.31
N LYS A 235 2.63 -5.43 -12.65
CA LYS A 235 3.94 -5.82 -12.07
C LYS A 235 3.95 -5.68 -10.55
N ARG A 236 3.37 -4.62 -9.99
CA ARG A 236 3.27 -4.43 -8.53
C ARG A 236 2.35 -5.46 -7.85
N LEU A 237 1.44 -6.07 -8.61
CA LEU A 237 0.53 -7.10 -8.10
C LEU A 237 1.07 -8.52 -8.26
N GLU A 238 2.16 -8.72 -9.00
CA GLU A 238 2.72 -10.02 -9.37
C GLU A 238 2.94 -10.96 -8.17
N GLU A 239 3.58 -10.47 -7.11
CA GLU A 239 3.84 -11.27 -5.91
C GLU A 239 2.56 -11.68 -5.19
N MET A 240 1.55 -10.80 -5.18
CA MET A 240 0.23 -11.09 -4.59
C MET A 240 -0.56 -12.09 -5.44
N LEU A 241 -0.37 -12.07 -6.76
CA LEU A 241 -1.05 -12.97 -7.68
C LEU A 241 -0.61 -14.42 -7.52
N ARG A 242 0.66 -14.66 -7.19
CA ARG A 242 1.18 -15.99 -6.90
C ARG A 242 0.51 -16.66 -5.70
N SER A 243 0.00 -15.87 -4.75
CA SER A 243 -0.74 -16.38 -3.60
C SER A 243 -2.18 -16.79 -3.96
N ILE A 244 -2.80 -16.11 -4.92
CA ILE A 244 -4.22 -16.33 -5.30
C ILE A 244 -4.34 -17.42 -6.36
N TYR A 245 -3.44 -17.42 -7.34
CA TYR A 245 -3.42 -18.39 -8.41
C TYR A 245 -2.63 -19.65 -8.05
N GLY A 246 -2.95 -20.75 -8.72
CA GLY A 246 -2.05 -21.90 -8.75
C GLY A 246 -0.74 -21.57 -9.46
N GLU A 247 0.30 -22.35 -9.20
CA GLU A 247 1.64 -22.15 -9.76
C GLU A 247 1.65 -21.99 -11.29
N GLU A 248 0.89 -22.83 -12.01
CA GLU A 248 0.77 -22.78 -13.47
C GLU A 248 0.10 -21.49 -13.96
N GLN A 249 -0.97 -21.06 -13.32
CA GLN A 249 -1.72 -19.85 -13.68
C GLN A 249 -0.91 -18.58 -13.38
N ALA A 250 -0.16 -18.58 -12.28
CA ALA A 250 0.76 -17.50 -11.94
C ALA A 250 1.89 -17.41 -12.97
N ALA A 251 2.51 -18.55 -13.33
CA ALA A 251 3.57 -18.59 -14.33
C ALA A 251 3.09 -18.12 -15.72
N ALA A 252 1.89 -18.52 -16.14
CA ALA A 252 1.28 -18.06 -17.39
C ALA A 252 1.06 -16.54 -17.38
N PHE A 253 0.51 -16.01 -16.28
CA PHE A 253 0.32 -14.56 -16.10
C PHE A 253 1.65 -13.79 -16.16
N GLU A 254 2.66 -14.25 -15.42
CA GLU A 254 4.00 -13.64 -15.38
C GLU A 254 4.65 -13.62 -16.77
N SER A 255 4.54 -14.73 -17.51
CA SER A 255 5.08 -14.85 -18.87
C SER A 255 4.38 -13.89 -19.85
N GLU A 256 3.04 -13.86 -19.85
CA GLU A 256 2.26 -12.93 -20.68
C GLU A 256 2.59 -11.46 -20.37
N LEU A 257 2.70 -11.10 -19.08
CA LEU A 257 3.05 -9.75 -18.64
C LEU A 257 4.46 -9.37 -19.13
N LYS A 258 5.43 -10.27 -18.94
CA LYS A 258 6.81 -10.06 -19.37
C LYS A 258 6.91 -9.90 -20.88
N GLU A 259 6.24 -10.75 -21.64
CA GLU A 259 6.20 -10.66 -23.11
C GLU A 259 5.60 -9.32 -23.56
N ALA A 260 4.45 -8.93 -23.00
CA ALA A 260 3.78 -7.67 -23.34
C ALA A 260 4.68 -6.45 -23.07
N VAL A 261 5.35 -6.42 -21.91
CA VAL A 261 6.29 -5.35 -21.55
C VAL A 261 7.46 -5.29 -22.53
N GLN A 262 8.12 -6.42 -22.81
CA GLN A 262 9.27 -6.49 -23.71
C GLN A 262 8.93 -6.09 -25.14
N GLN A 263 7.79 -6.55 -25.65
CA GLN A 263 7.36 -6.21 -27.00
C GLN A 263 6.89 -4.77 -27.11
N ARG A 264 6.27 -4.22 -26.05
CA ARG A 264 5.93 -2.80 -25.99
C ARG A 264 7.19 -1.96 -26.09
N THR A 265 8.19 -2.20 -25.23
CA THR A 265 9.45 -1.42 -25.24
C THR A 265 10.12 -1.47 -26.60
N PHE A 266 10.24 -2.67 -27.20
CA PHE A 266 10.82 -2.84 -28.54
C PHE A 266 10.10 -2.00 -29.60
N LEU A 267 8.76 -2.01 -29.62
CA LEU A 267 7.98 -1.24 -30.59
C LEU A 267 8.02 0.27 -30.30
N THR A 268 8.05 0.69 -29.03
CA THR A 268 8.23 2.09 -28.65
C THR A 268 9.58 2.61 -29.15
N ASP A 269 10.65 1.84 -28.97
CA ASP A 269 11.99 2.19 -29.44
C ASP A 269 12.02 2.31 -30.97
N GLY A 270 11.39 1.36 -31.67
CA GLY A 270 11.21 1.42 -33.12
C GLY A 270 10.46 2.67 -33.59
N LEU A 271 9.38 3.06 -32.89
CA LEU A 271 8.63 4.29 -33.18
C LEU A 271 9.48 5.54 -32.95
N LEU A 272 10.25 5.58 -31.86
CA LEU A 272 11.15 6.70 -31.56
C LEU A 272 12.25 6.82 -32.62
N GLN A 273 12.81 5.69 -33.07
CA GLN A 273 13.78 5.66 -34.15
C GLN A 273 13.18 6.15 -35.48
N ARG A 274 12.03 5.60 -35.87
CA ARG A 274 11.34 6.00 -37.11
C ARG A 274 10.97 7.48 -37.11
N ARG A 275 10.55 8.01 -35.95
CA ARG A 275 10.31 9.44 -35.78
C ARG A 275 11.55 10.27 -36.04
N ARG A 276 12.70 9.89 -35.48
CA ARG A 276 13.99 10.58 -35.70
C ARG A 276 14.37 10.57 -37.18
N GLU A 277 14.27 9.43 -37.85
CA GLU A 277 14.56 9.30 -39.29
C GLU A 277 13.69 10.23 -40.14
N LEU A 278 12.38 10.25 -39.89
CA LEU A 278 11.44 11.07 -40.65
C LEU A 278 11.60 12.56 -40.35
N GLN A 279 11.97 12.92 -39.11
CA GLN A 279 12.26 14.32 -38.75
C GLN A 279 13.51 14.83 -39.47
N VAL A 280 14.58 14.03 -39.56
CA VAL A 280 15.79 14.37 -40.32
C VAL A 280 15.50 14.53 -41.81
N ASN A 281 14.66 13.64 -42.37
CA ASN A 281 14.33 13.66 -43.81
C ASN A 281 13.32 14.75 -44.21
N CYS A 282 12.55 15.31 -43.26
CA CYS A 282 11.51 16.33 -43.54
C CYS A 282 11.88 17.74 -43.09
N GLN A 283 13.07 17.94 -42.54
CA GLN A 283 13.62 19.28 -42.41
C GLN A 283 14.06 19.75 -43.79
N ASP A 284 13.19 20.51 -44.46
CA ASP A 284 13.61 21.32 -45.60
C ASP A 284 14.62 22.35 -45.06
N PRO A 285 15.93 22.25 -45.40
CA PRO A 285 16.93 23.22 -44.96
C PRO A 285 16.54 24.65 -45.38
N THR A 286 15.68 24.76 -46.39
CA THR A 286 15.15 26.01 -46.91
C THR A 286 14.24 26.74 -45.92
N ASP A 287 13.48 26.03 -45.07
CA ASP A 287 12.53 26.66 -44.14
C ASP A 287 13.24 27.21 -42.89
N HIS A 288 14.23 26.49 -42.35
CA HIS A 288 15.07 27.01 -41.25
C HIS A 288 15.93 28.19 -41.73
N LYS A 289 16.54 28.09 -42.92
CA LYS A 289 17.29 29.19 -43.55
C LYS A 289 16.41 30.41 -43.81
N LEU A 290 15.13 30.20 -44.17
CA LEU A 290 14.16 31.28 -44.34
C LEU A 290 13.78 31.92 -43.01
N LEU A 291 13.56 31.13 -41.95
CA LEU A 291 13.31 31.64 -40.60
C LEU A 291 14.50 32.43 -40.06
N LEU A 292 15.73 31.94 -40.27
CA LEU A 292 16.97 32.61 -39.88
C LEU A 292 17.08 33.98 -40.56
N LYS A 293 16.89 34.03 -41.88
CA LYS A 293 16.90 35.29 -42.65
C LYS A 293 15.81 36.25 -42.20
N LYS A 294 14.57 35.77 -42.01
CA LYS A 294 13.44 36.59 -41.57
C LYS A 294 13.70 37.24 -40.20
N PHE A 295 14.25 36.49 -39.24
CA PHE A 295 14.57 37.03 -37.93
C PHE A 295 15.77 37.99 -37.99
N GLU A 296 16.81 37.65 -38.77
CA GLU A 296 17.97 38.52 -38.97
C GLU A 296 17.57 39.88 -39.57
N GLU A 297 16.73 39.89 -40.60
CA GLU A 297 16.22 41.11 -41.24
C GLU A 297 15.33 41.93 -40.30
N TRP A 298 14.48 41.27 -39.52
CA TRP A 298 13.67 41.93 -38.50
C TRP A 298 14.56 42.60 -37.44
N LEU A 299 15.54 41.87 -36.90
CA LEU A 299 16.45 42.37 -35.88
C LEU A 299 17.28 43.54 -36.40
N LYS A 300 17.84 43.45 -37.63
CA LYS A 300 18.55 44.56 -38.28
C LYS A 300 17.68 45.82 -38.41
N ASN A 301 16.40 45.65 -38.76
CA ASN A 301 15.49 46.77 -38.92
C ASN A 301 15.13 47.44 -37.59
N GLU A 302 14.92 46.66 -36.54
CA GLU A 302 14.64 47.20 -35.21
C GLU A 302 15.89 47.83 -34.58
N ASP A 303 17.07 47.22 -34.74
CA ASP A 303 18.38 47.81 -34.36
C ASP A 303 18.61 49.16 -35.04
N ARG A 304 18.33 49.26 -36.35
CA ARG A 304 18.46 50.53 -37.10
C ARG A 304 17.49 51.59 -36.59
N LYS A 305 16.25 51.21 -36.24
CA LYS A 305 15.27 52.15 -35.66
C LYS A 305 15.73 52.62 -34.28
N LEU A 306 16.24 51.71 -33.44
CA LEU A 306 16.78 52.04 -32.13
C LEU A 306 17.99 52.98 -32.26
N ALA A 307 18.94 52.67 -33.15
CA ALA A 307 20.11 53.49 -33.43
C ALA A 307 19.73 54.89 -33.94
N ASN A 308 18.71 55.01 -34.82
CA ASN A 308 18.23 56.30 -35.30
C ASN A 308 17.58 57.14 -34.18
N ILE A 309 16.86 56.49 -33.26
CA ILE A 309 16.25 57.14 -32.09
C ILE A 309 17.32 57.63 -31.10
N LEU A 310 18.42 56.87 -30.97
CA LEU A 310 19.58 57.24 -30.15
C LEU A 310 20.46 58.31 -30.81
N ALA A 311 20.68 58.25 -32.13
CA ALA A 311 21.49 59.22 -32.86
C ALA A 311 20.81 60.58 -33.06
N ALA A 312 19.48 60.64 -32.92
CA ALA A 312 18.71 61.89 -32.94
C ALA A 312 18.90 62.78 -31.68
N GLU A 313 19.95 62.55 -30.89
CA GLU A 313 20.39 63.31 -29.72
C GLU A 313 20.97 64.71 -30.05
N GLY A 314 20.30 65.45 -30.93
CA GLY A 314 20.49 66.90 -31.11
C GLY A 314 19.63 67.74 -30.15
N PRO A 315 19.83 69.08 -30.07
CA PRO A 315 19.43 69.91 -28.92
C PRO A 315 17.95 69.80 -28.53
N ARG A 316 17.74 69.72 -27.21
CA ARG A 316 16.46 69.46 -26.48
C ARG A 316 15.31 70.38 -26.91
N SER A 317 14.52 69.93 -27.89
CA SER A 317 13.14 70.36 -28.07
C SER A 317 12.20 69.46 -27.27
N SER A 318 11.23 70.03 -26.54
CA SER A 318 10.18 69.28 -25.81
C SER A 318 9.38 68.35 -26.72
N LYS A 319 9.29 68.66 -28.01
CA LYS A 319 8.66 67.83 -29.04
C LYS A 319 9.54 66.63 -29.42
N GLY A 320 10.86 66.80 -29.43
CA GLY A 320 11.84 65.74 -29.72
C GLY A 320 11.90 64.68 -28.62
N THR A 321 11.86 65.08 -27.34
CA THR A 321 11.85 64.14 -26.21
C THR A 321 10.56 63.32 -26.13
N LYS A 322 9.41 63.91 -26.48
CA LYS A 322 8.11 63.20 -26.55
C LYS A 322 8.09 62.19 -27.69
N ASN A 323 8.57 62.58 -28.87
CA ASN A 323 8.68 61.69 -30.03
C ASN A 323 9.65 60.52 -29.76
N ARG A 324 10.76 60.78 -29.05
CA ARG A 324 11.73 59.75 -28.64
C ARG A 324 11.10 58.72 -27.69
N LYS A 325 10.41 59.17 -26.65
CA LYS A 325 9.72 58.28 -25.70
C LYS A 325 8.64 57.44 -26.38
N GLN A 326 7.89 58.03 -27.29
CA GLN A 326 6.88 57.31 -28.07
C GLN A 326 7.53 56.28 -29.01
N GLY A 327 8.66 56.61 -29.63
CA GLY A 327 9.44 55.68 -30.46
C GLY A 327 9.97 54.48 -29.67
N LEU A 328 10.53 54.70 -28.48
CA LEU A 328 11.01 53.62 -27.60
C LEU A 328 9.86 52.72 -27.15
N LYS A 329 8.72 53.30 -26.77
CA LYS A 329 7.52 52.53 -26.39
C LYS A 329 6.99 51.66 -27.54
N VAL A 330 7.10 52.15 -28.79
CA VAL A 330 6.73 51.38 -29.99
C VAL A 330 7.70 50.21 -30.21
N LEU A 331 9.00 50.40 -29.99
CA LEU A 331 9.98 49.30 -30.08
C LEU A 331 9.80 48.27 -28.95
N GLU A 332 9.54 48.72 -27.72
CA GLU A 332 9.25 47.85 -26.56
C GLU A 332 8.03 46.97 -26.82
N SER A 333 6.95 47.53 -27.38
CA SER A 333 5.74 46.75 -27.71
C SER A 333 5.94 45.70 -28.82
N ARG A 334 7.05 45.76 -29.59
CA ARG A 334 7.40 44.77 -30.62
C ARG A 334 8.33 43.66 -30.12
N VAL A 335 8.91 43.80 -28.93
CA VAL A 335 9.76 42.77 -28.31
C VAL A 335 9.05 41.42 -28.18
N PRO A 336 7.77 41.32 -27.77
CA PRO A 336 7.07 40.03 -27.72
C PRO A 336 6.96 39.33 -29.07
N HIS A 337 6.84 40.09 -30.16
CA HIS A 337 6.80 39.54 -31.52
C HIS A 337 8.17 38.96 -31.92
N GLY A 338 9.26 39.69 -31.64
CA GLY A 338 10.63 39.20 -31.81
C GLY A 338 10.92 37.94 -31.01
N GLN A 339 10.48 37.92 -29.75
CA GLN A 339 10.63 36.77 -28.87
C GLN A 339 9.92 35.52 -29.42
N LYS A 340 8.69 35.67 -29.96
CA LYS A 340 7.96 34.58 -30.61
C LYS A 340 8.65 34.06 -31.88
N MET A 341 9.31 34.93 -32.65
CA MET A 341 10.10 34.52 -33.82
C MET A 341 11.37 33.77 -33.42
N PHE A 342 12.03 34.20 -32.36
CA PHE A 342 13.22 33.57 -31.80
C PHE A 342 12.91 32.22 -31.15
N GLU A 343 11.79 32.08 -30.44
CA GLU A 343 11.33 30.80 -29.88
C GLU A 343 10.99 29.79 -30.98
N LYS A 344 10.39 30.24 -32.09
CA LYS A 344 10.18 29.38 -33.27
C LYS A 344 11.49 28.92 -33.91
N LEU A 345 12.54 29.74 -33.86
CA LEU A 345 13.86 29.40 -34.35
C LEU A 345 14.57 28.37 -33.46
N ILE A 346 14.46 28.50 -32.14
CA ILE A 346 15.08 27.58 -31.19
C ILE A 346 14.28 26.27 -31.07
N GLY A 347 12.94 26.35 -31.12
CA GLY A 347 12.05 25.18 -31.04
C GLY A 347 12.02 24.35 -32.32
N ALA A 348 12.57 24.85 -33.42
CA ALA A 348 12.93 24.04 -34.57
C ALA A 348 14.21 23.27 -34.21
N GLU A 349 14.07 22.10 -33.58
CA GLU A 349 15.20 21.23 -33.19
C GLU A 349 16.01 20.79 -34.41
N PHE A 350 17.04 21.56 -34.75
CA PHE A 350 17.96 21.32 -35.86
C PHE A 350 19.28 20.73 -35.34
N ILE A 351 19.79 19.71 -36.01
CA ILE A 351 21.18 19.26 -35.85
C ILE A 351 21.99 19.98 -36.93
N SER A 352 22.61 21.10 -36.55
CA SER A 352 23.27 22.00 -37.49
C SER A 352 24.67 21.55 -37.89
N MET A 353 25.00 21.72 -39.17
CA MET A 353 26.40 21.86 -39.60
C MET A 353 27.00 23.13 -38.95
N ASN A 354 28.29 23.08 -38.59
CA ASN A 354 29.00 24.09 -37.78
C ASN A 354 28.87 25.57 -38.21
N GLU A 355 28.39 25.90 -39.42
CA GLU A 355 28.25 27.30 -39.88
C GLU A 355 26.91 27.96 -39.54
N GLU A 356 25.79 27.22 -39.54
CA GLU A 356 24.47 27.80 -39.24
C GLU A 356 24.28 27.96 -37.73
N GLU A 357 24.90 27.08 -36.93
CA GLU A 357 25.01 27.20 -35.48
C GLU A 357 25.76 28.48 -35.08
N LYS A 358 26.86 28.82 -35.77
CA LYS A 358 27.58 30.08 -35.57
C LYS A 358 26.72 31.31 -35.88
N LYS A 359 25.90 31.24 -36.93
CA LYS A 359 24.96 32.33 -37.29
C LYS A 359 23.83 32.46 -36.28
N LEU A 360 23.33 31.34 -35.75
CA LEU A 360 22.34 31.35 -34.69
C LEU A 360 22.90 31.96 -33.40
N GLU A 361 24.14 31.63 -33.03
CA GLU A 361 24.81 32.18 -31.84
C GLU A 361 25.11 33.68 -32.01
N ASP A 362 25.50 34.15 -33.20
CA ASP A 362 25.59 35.58 -33.51
C ASP A 362 24.24 36.30 -33.33
N LEU A 363 23.16 35.70 -33.85
CA LEU A 363 21.80 36.25 -33.70
C LEU A 363 21.32 36.24 -32.24
N ARG A 364 21.70 35.23 -31.44
CA ARG A 364 21.43 35.17 -30.00
C ARG A 364 22.11 36.33 -29.27
N TYR A 365 23.38 36.55 -29.55
CA TYR A 365 24.14 37.65 -28.99
C TYR A 365 23.53 39.00 -29.39
N ARG A 366 23.24 39.21 -30.68
CA ARG A 366 22.64 40.46 -31.17
C ARG A 366 21.25 40.71 -30.60
N TRP A 367 20.42 39.67 -30.44
CA TRP A 367 19.11 39.79 -29.79
C TRP A 367 19.22 40.19 -28.32
N LEU A 368 20.19 39.61 -27.59
CA LEU A 368 20.47 40.00 -26.21
C LEU A 368 20.91 41.46 -26.14
N VAL A 369 21.87 41.86 -26.97
CA VAL A 369 22.38 43.24 -27.03
C VAL A 369 21.27 44.23 -27.37
N TYR A 370 20.40 43.92 -28.34
CA TYR A 370 19.25 44.76 -28.67
C TYR A 370 18.31 44.95 -27.46
N LYS A 371 17.95 43.87 -26.76
CA LYS A 371 17.09 43.96 -25.57
C LYS A 371 17.71 44.79 -24.46
N THR A 372 19.02 44.63 -24.22
CA THR A 372 19.75 45.41 -23.22
C THR A 372 19.81 46.88 -23.59
N LYS A 373 20.17 47.21 -24.85
CA LYS A 373 20.20 48.59 -25.36
C LYS A 373 18.83 49.26 -25.31
N LEU A 374 17.76 48.52 -25.63
CA LEU A 374 16.40 49.05 -25.58
C LEU A 374 15.98 49.36 -24.13
N LYS A 375 16.33 48.48 -23.19
CA LYS A 375 16.08 48.68 -21.76
C LYS A 375 16.86 49.90 -21.21
N GLU A 376 18.15 50.00 -21.52
CA GLU A 376 18.99 51.14 -21.14
C GLU A 376 18.48 52.46 -21.75
N ALA A 377 18.06 52.46 -23.02
CA ALA A 377 17.46 53.61 -23.67
C ALA A 377 16.11 54.02 -23.04
N GLY A 378 15.31 53.05 -22.60
CA GLY A 378 14.09 53.25 -21.83
C GLY A 378 14.38 53.88 -20.46
N GLU A 379 15.36 53.36 -19.72
CA GLU A 379 15.79 53.84 -18.40
C GLU A 379 16.41 55.24 -18.45
N LEU A 380 17.22 55.55 -19.47
CA LEU A 380 17.75 56.91 -19.72
C LEU A 380 16.61 57.92 -19.99
N SER A 381 15.50 57.46 -20.57
CA SER A 381 14.30 58.28 -20.81
C SER A 381 13.48 58.55 -19.53
N VAL A 382 13.59 57.67 -18.53
CA VAL A 382 12.93 57.76 -17.21
C VAL A 382 13.80 58.54 -16.22
N SER A 383 15.12 58.33 -16.20
CA SER A 383 16.06 59.05 -15.33
C SER A 383 16.16 60.55 -15.63
N THR A 384 15.86 60.97 -16.87
CA THR A 384 15.78 62.40 -17.20
C THR A 384 14.58 63.09 -16.52
N VAL A 385 13.56 62.34 -16.09
CA VAL A 385 12.38 62.89 -15.37
C VAL A 385 12.60 62.92 -13.86
N MET A 386 13.37 61.96 -13.29
CA MET A 386 13.65 61.95 -11.85
C MET A 386 14.62 63.05 -11.38
N TRP A 387 15.52 63.54 -12.24
CA TRP A 387 16.36 64.69 -11.87
C TRP A 387 15.59 66.01 -11.79
N ILE A 388 14.49 66.16 -12.53
CA ILE A 388 13.65 67.37 -12.49
C ILE A 388 12.66 67.31 -11.31
N TYR A 389 12.15 66.13 -10.94
CA TYR A 389 11.18 65.99 -9.84
C TYR A 389 11.82 66.01 -8.44
N ARG A 390 13.11 65.64 -8.31
CA ARG A 390 13.81 65.66 -7.00
C ARG A 390 14.39 67.03 -6.62
N SER A 391 14.50 67.97 -7.57
CA SER A 391 14.85 69.38 -7.29
C SER A 391 13.65 70.27 -6.97
N SER A 392 12.41 69.81 -7.17
CA SER A 392 11.19 70.59 -6.86
C SER A 392 10.53 70.22 -5.54
N ILE A 393 10.97 69.17 -4.83
CA ILE A 393 10.44 68.76 -3.52
C ILE A 393 11.36 69.16 -2.35
N SER A 394 12.56 69.71 -2.63
CA SER A 394 13.51 70.19 -1.61
C SER A 394 13.37 71.69 -1.28
N LEU A 395 12.33 72.37 -1.77
CA LEU A 395 12.18 73.84 -1.65
C LEU A 395 10.92 74.32 -0.91
N ASN A 396 10.17 73.42 -0.26
CA ASN A 396 8.99 73.78 0.55
C ASN A 396 9.11 73.47 2.06
N ASP A 397 10.31 73.17 2.56
CA ASP A 397 10.63 73.24 3.99
C ASP A 397 11.65 74.37 4.23
N ALA A 398 11.16 75.59 4.10
CA ALA A 398 11.65 76.80 4.75
C ALA A 398 10.48 77.80 4.78
N SER A 399 9.80 77.88 5.93
CA SER A 399 8.56 78.62 6.16
C SER A 399 8.61 80.12 5.82
N PHE A 400 7.50 80.61 5.27
CA PHE A 400 6.55 81.42 6.06
C PHE A 400 5.12 80.99 5.76
#